data_AF-A0A3D4U3P5-F1
#
_entry.id   AF-A0A3D4U3P5-F1
#
_cell.length_a   1.000
_cell.length_b   1.000
_cell.length_c   1.000
_cell.angle_alpha   90.00
_cell.angle_beta   90.00
_cell.angle_gamma   90.00
#
_symmetry.space_group_name_H-M   'P 1'
#
loop_
_entity.id
_entity.type
_entity.pdbx_description
1 polymer ?
#
loop_
_entity_poly.entity_id
_entity_poly.type
_entity_poly.pdbx_seq_one_letter_code
_entity_poly.pdbx_strand_id
1 'polypeptide(L)'
;MNKWRQALLLTCCLCLVLGAGLVLADSMKIKDIIERNTKIRGQELTVVGEISAITHRETMGLYVVDLNKSNSENADSAKGSSETSIYLVSDETASIYVLSTKHYEEKDKAEFTACVLMDSRDKVGNDQVLLYDRHISAKQGLTSPSYSKFMLEDLLKRADLGKTWVLLIDVGVEGNHEN
;
A
#
# COMPACT_ATOMS: atom_id res chain seq x y z
N MET A 1 -26.21 16.37 54.37
CA MET A 1 -25.32 17.16 53.49
C MET A 1 -24.07 16.34 53.26
N ASN A 2 -24.00 15.60 52.15
CA ASN A 2 -23.04 14.52 51.95
C ASN A 2 -22.14 14.83 50.75
N LYS A 3 -20.91 15.29 51.00
CA LYS A 3 -19.88 15.53 49.97
C LYS A 3 -19.27 14.25 49.39
N TRP A 4 -19.74 13.07 49.80
CA TRP A 4 -19.23 11.78 49.32
C TRP A 4 -20.08 11.14 48.22
N ARG A 5 -21.23 11.73 47.84
CA ARG A 5 -22.10 11.19 46.79
C ARG A 5 -21.92 11.79 45.40
N GLN A 6 -21.10 12.84 45.26
CA GLN A 6 -20.80 13.44 43.94
C GLN A 6 -19.60 12.79 43.23
N ALA A 7 -18.82 11.95 43.92
CA ALA A 7 -17.71 11.21 43.30
C ALA A 7 -18.15 9.91 42.59
N LEU A 8 -19.41 9.46 42.78
CA LEU A 8 -19.91 8.22 42.18
C LEU A 8 -20.72 8.44 40.88
N LEU A 9 -21.00 9.69 40.53
CA LEU A 9 -21.76 10.04 39.32
C LEU A 9 -20.92 10.74 38.24
N LEU A 10 -19.63 10.99 38.50
CA LEU A 10 -18.71 11.60 37.53
C LEU A 10 -17.73 10.61 36.88
N THR A 11 -17.68 9.36 37.34
CA THR A 11 -16.76 8.32 36.82
C THR A 11 -17.43 7.28 35.94
N CYS A 12 -18.77 7.24 35.86
CA CYS A 12 -19.48 6.36 34.91
C CYS A 12 -19.70 6.99 33.52
N CYS A 13 -19.45 8.29 33.34
CA CYS A 13 -19.51 8.95 32.04
C CYS A 13 -18.17 8.93 31.27
N LEU A 14 -17.12 8.30 31.82
CA LEU A 14 -15.80 8.24 31.21
C LEU A 14 -15.47 6.90 30.52
N CYS A 15 -16.39 5.92 30.50
CA CYS A 15 -16.17 4.61 29.86
C CYS A 15 -16.98 4.41 28.57
N LEU A 16 -17.64 5.45 28.04
CA LEU A 16 -18.38 5.38 26.77
C LEU A 16 -17.69 6.08 25.59
N VAL A 17 -16.42 6.49 25.73
CA VAL A 17 -15.57 6.98 24.62
C VAL A 17 -14.41 6.01 24.31
N LEU A 18 -14.53 4.77 24.78
CA LEU A 18 -13.73 3.63 24.33
C LEU A 18 -14.57 2.67 23.46
N GLY A 19 -15.62 3.21 22.85
CA GLY A 19 -16.08 2.68 21.57
C GLY A 19 -15.02 3.04 20.54
N ALA A 20 -13.95 2.25 20.49
CA ALA A 20 -13.29 1.95 19.24
C ALA A 20 -14.40 1.40 18.33
N GLY A 21 -15.15 2.32 17.72
CA GLY A 21 -15.69 2.08 16.40
C GLY A 21 -14.46 1.75 15.59
N LEU A 22 -14.18 0.46 15.50
CA LEU A 22 -13.65 -0.15 14.31
C LEU A 22 -14.63 0.31 13.23
N VAL A 23 -14.41 1.53 12.73
CA VAL A 23 -14.95 1.97 11.46
C VAL A 23 -14.25 1.02 10.52
N LEU A 24 -14.89 -0.14 10.28
CA LEU A 24 -14.68 -0.89 9.06
C LEU A 24 -14.80 0.19 7.99
N ALA A 25 -13.66 0.65 7.48
CA ALA A 25 -13.64 1.69 6.49
C ALA A 25 -14.46 1.14 5.33
N ASP A 26 -15.65 1.70 5.10
CA ASP A 26 -16.52 1.26 4.02
C ASP A 26 -15.66 1.23 2.76
N SER A 27 -15.56 0.05 2.13
CA SER A 27 -14.73 -0.14 0.94
C SER A 27 -15.19 0.83 -0.14
N MET A 28 -14.26 1.59 -0.72
CA MET A 28 -14.58 2.53 -1.78
C MET A 28 -14.80 1.79 -3.10
N LYS A 29 -15.88 2.13 -3.82
CA LYS A 29 -16.15 1.55 -5.15
C LYS A 29 -15.09 1.96 -6.14
N ILE A 30 -14.71 1.05 -7.04
CA ILE A 30 -13.62 1.31 -8.00
C ILE A 30 -13.95 2.47 -8.92
N LYS A 31 -15.20 2.59 -9.39
CA LYS A 31 -15.64 3.74 -10.19
C LYS A 31 -15.40 5.08 -9.50
N ASP A 32 -15.70 5.18 -8.19
CA ASP A 32 -15.53 6.43 -7.44
C ASP A 32 -14.04 6.80 -7.30
N ILE A 33 -13.17 5.79 -7.16
CA ILE A 33 -11.72 5.96 -7.15
C ILE A 33 -11.25 6.53 -8.49
N ILE A 34 -11.72 5.97 -9.61
CA ILE A 34 -11.36 6.45 -10.95
C ILE A 34 -11.76 7.91 -11.16
N GLU A 35 -12.98 8.27 -10.77
CA GLU A 35 -13.52 9.63 -10.93
C GLU A 35 -12.83 10.66 -10.02
N ARG A 36 -12.35 10.25 -8.85
CA ARG A 36 -11.79 11.15 -7.82
C ARG A 36 -10.28 11.03 -7.62
N ASN A 37 -9.59 10.22 -8.43
CA ASN A 37 -8.21 9.79 -8.19
C ASN A 37 -7.22 10.90 -7.79
N THR A 38 -7.36 12.10 -8.37
CA THR A 38 -6.46 13.23 -8.09
C THR A 38 -6.72 13.83 -6.70
N LYS A 39 -7.99 13.86 -6.27
CA LYS A 39 -8.42 14.45 -4.98
C LYS A 39 -8.09 13.53 -3.80
N ILE A 40 -8.09 12.23 -4.02
CA ILE A 40 -7.86 11.20 -3.00
C ILE A 40 -6.42 10.66 -3.04
N ARG A 41 -5.52 11.28 -3.81
CA ARG A 41 -4.12 10.88 -3.91
C ARG A 41 -3.43 10.96 -2.55
N GLY A 42 -2.71 9.90 -2.18
CA GLY A 42 -2.02 9.79 -0.89
C GLY A 42 -2.94 9.56 0.32
N GLN A 43 -4.26 9.44 0.13
CA GLN A 43 -5.17 8.98 1.17
C GLN A 43 -5.20 7.45 1.16
N GLU A 44 -5.17 6.85 2.36
CA GLU A 44 -5.38 5.41 2.51
C GLU A 44 -6.85 5.07 2.30
N LEU A 45 -7.10 4.07 1.48
CA LEU A 45 -8.42 3.62 1.07
C LEU A 45 -8.49 2.10 1.19
N THR A 46 -9.65 1.59 1.59
CA THR A 46 -9.96 0.16 1.46
C THR A 46 -10.61 -0.09 0.11
N VAL A 47 -10.07 -1.01 -0.68
CA VAL A 47 -10.60 -1.40 -1.99
C VAL A 47 -10.82 -2.91 -2.01
N VAL A 48 -12.00 -3.33 -2.43
CA VAL A 48 -12.36 -4.75 -2.56
C VAL A 48 -12.65 -5.03 -4.02
N GLY A 49 -12.09 -6.10 -4.56
CA GLY A 49 -12.35 -6.54 -5.93
C GLY A 49 -11.83 -7.93 -6.21
N GLU A 50 -12.07 -8.39 -7.44
CA GLU A 50 -11.59 -9.67 -7.96
C GLU A 50 -10.36 -9.45 -8.86
N ILE A 51 -9.33 -10.27 -8.69
CA ILE A 51 -8.15 -10.27 -9.55
C ILE A 51 -8.54 -10.81 -10.93
N SER A 52 -8.67 -9.91 -11.90
CA SER A 52 -9.09 -10.25 -13.26
C SER A 52 -7.91 -10.65 -14.15
N ALA A 53 -6.71 -10.15 -13.88
CA ALA A 53 -5.48 -10.50 -14.59
C ALA A 53 -4.23 -10.12 -13.79
N ILE A 54 -3.12 -10.81 -14.05
CA ILE A 54 -1.78 -10.45 -13.57
C ILE A 54 -1.03 -9.79 -14.73
N THR A 55 -0.88 -8.46 -14.68
CA THR A 55 -0.40 -7.64 -15.83
C THR A 55 1.11 -7.43 -15.85
N HIS A 56 1.75 -7.65 -14.70
CA HIS A 56 3.20 -7.66 -14.56
C HIS A 56 3.58 -8.46 -13.33
N ARG A 57 4.68 -9.23 -13.42
CA ARG A 57 5.30 -9.92 -12.28
C ARG A 57 6.81 -9.81 -12.43
N GLU A 58 7.48 -9.18 -11.48
CA GLU A 58 8.93 -9.12 -11.46
C GLU A 58 9.50 -9.42 -10.08
N THR A 59 10.58 -10.20 -10.06
CA THR A 59 11.40 -10.39 -8.87
C THR A 59 12.48 -9.30 -8.85
N MET A 60 12.40 -8.39 -7.89
CA MET A 60 13.45 -7.41 -7.69
C MET A 60 14.52 -7.97 -6.76
N GLY A 61 15.77 -8.00 -7.24
CA GLY A 61 16.92 -8.35 -6.41
C GLY A 61 17.24 -7.21 -5.44
N LEU A 62 17.22 -7.50 -4.14
CA LEU A 62 17.53 -6.57 -3.07
C LEU A 62 19.01 -6.71 -2.71
N TYR A 63 19.75 -5.61 -2.82
CA TYR A 63 21.10 -5.51 -2.29
C TYR A 63 21.04 -4.74 -0.98
N VAL A 64 21.02 -5.44 0.16
CA VAL A 64 21.17 -4.79 1.46
C VAL A 64 22.64 -4.42 1.62
N VAL A 65 22.94 -3.12 1.53
CA VAL A 65 24.26 -2.60 1.87
C VAL A 65 24.28 -2.35 3.38
N ASP A 66 24.87 -3.28 4.13
CA ASP A 66 25.14 -3.08 5.55
C ASP A 66 26.29 -2.06 5.71
N LEU A 67 25.92 -0.79 5.89
CA LEU A 67 26.86 0.31 6.08
C LEU A 67 27.65 0.22 7.40
N ASN A 68 27.28 -0.69 8.32
CA ASN A 68 28.02 -0.91 9.57
C ASN A 68 29.15 -1.93 9.42
N LYS A 69 29.19 -2.71 8.33
CA LYS A 69 30.33 -3.59 8.00
C LYS A 69 31.38 -2.82 7.20
N SER A 70 32.09 -1.93 7.89
CA SER A 70 33.16 -1.13 7.28
C SER A 70 34.47 -1.88 7.02
N ASN A 71 34.59 -3.18 7.34
CA ASN A 71 35.78 -3.98 7.03
C ASN A 71 35.49 -5.49 7.16
N SER A 72 35.22 -6.16 6.04
CA SER A 72 35.54 -7.57 5.88
C SER A 72 35.54 -7.92 4.39
N GLU A 73 36.61 -8.55 3.91
CA GLU A 73 36.82 -8.99 2.52
C GLU A 73 35.79 -10.01 1.99
N ASN A 74 34.65 -10.19 2.66
CA ASN A 74 33.44 -10.81 2.13
C ASN A 74 32.23 -10.03 2.66
N ALA A 75 31.88 -8.95 1.97
CA ALA A 75 30.56 -8.35 2.11
C ALA A 75 29.54 -9.30 1.46
N ASP A 76 29.18 -10.37 2.17
CA ASP A 76 27.97 -11.14 1.87
C ASP A 76 26.78 -10.21 2.08
N SER A 77 26.47 -9.41 1.06
CA SER A 77 25.21 -8.68 0.97
C SER A 77 24.10 -9.71 1.15
N ALA A 78 23.24 -9.53 2.14
CA ALA A 78 22.02 -10.33 2.23
C ALA A 78 21.23 -10.08 0.94
N LYS A 79 21.27 -11.03 0.01
CA LYS A 79 20.45 -11.02 -1.20
C LYS A 79 19.04 -11.40 -0.79
N GLY A 80 18.24 -10.39 -0.47
CA GLY A 80 16.79 -10.55 -0.47
C GLY A 80 16.29 -10.53 -1.92
N SER A 81 15.18 -11.18 -2.18
CA SER A 81 14.43 -10.96 -3.41
C SER A 81 12.98 -10.85 -3.04
N SER A 82 12.33 -9.77 -3.45
CA SER A 82 10.90 -9.60 -3.25
C SER A 82 10.23 -9.48 -4.61
N GLU A 83 9.22 -10.31 -4.81
CA GLU A 83 8.39 -10.21 -6.00
C GLU A 83 7.42 -9.05 -5.84
N THR A 84 7.31 -8.24 -6.88
CA THR A 84 6.32 -7.19 -6.98
C THR A 84 5.48 -7.45 -8.22
N SER A 85 4.16 -7.41 -8.06
CA SER A 85 3.20 -7.69 -9.12
C SER A 85 2.22 -6.53 -9.30
N ILE A 86 1.76 -6.34 -10.53
CA ILE A 86 0.67 -5.41 -10.85
C ILE A 86 -0.55 -6.21 -11.29
N TYR A 87 -1.60 -6.15 -10.47
CA TYR A 87 -2.86 -6.86 -10.68
C TYR A 87 -3.89 -5.93 -11.31
N LEU A 88 -4.65 -6.43 -12.29
CA LEU A 88 -5.89 -5.81 -12.72
C LEU A 88 -7.00 -6.28 -11.79
N VAL A 89 -7.58 -5.36 -11.03
CA VAL A 89 -8.62 -5.61 -10.04
C VAL A 89 -9.91 -5.00 -10.53
N SER A 90 -10.99 -5.78 -10.54
CA SER A 90 -12.30 -5.34 -11.00
C SER A 90 -13.39 -5.58 -9.96
N ASP A 91 -14.39 -4.71 -9.95
CA ASP A 91 -15.68 -4.89 -9.27
C ASP A 91 -16.80 -4.87 -10.31
N GLU A 92 -18.07 -4.81 -9.88
CA GLU A 92 -19.19 -4.72 -10.81
C GLU A 92 -19.26 -3.40 -11.60
N THR A 93 -18.43 -2.41 -11.26
CA THR A 93 -18.51 -1.04 -11.77
C THR A 93 -17.38 -0.68 -12.72
N ALA A 94 -16.15 -1.11 -12.44
CA ALA A 94 -14.95 -0.72 -13.18
C ALA A 94 -13.74 -1.59 -12.82
N SER A 95 -12.58 -1.24 -13.39
CA SER A 95 -11.28 -1.89 -13.12
C SER A 95 -10.19 -0.87 -12.83
N ILE A 96 -9.27 -1.23 -11.95
CA ILE A 96 -8.05 -0.48 -11.58
C ILE A 96 -6.85 -1.40 -11.54
N TYR A 97 -5.66 -0.82 -11.49
CA TYR A 97 -4.42 -1.57 -11.30
C TYR A 97 -3.94 -1.42 -9.86
N VAL A 98 -3.50 -2.51 -9.25
CA VAL A 98 -2.94 -2.52 -7.90
C VAL A 98 -1.53 -3.12 -7.92
N LEU A 99 -0.56 -2.33 -7.50
CA LEU A 99 0.82 -2.73 -7.26
C LEU A 99 0.93 -3.31 -5.85
N SER A 100 1.32 -4.58 -5.72
CA SER A 100 1.49 -5.23 -4.41
C SER A 100 2.68 -6.19 -4.40
N THR A 101 3.25 -6.37 -3.21
CA THR A 101 4.24 -7.41 -2.89
C THR A 101 3.60 -8.70 -2.36
N LYS A 102 2.29 -8.70 -2.14
CA LYS A 102 1.53 -9.91 -1.83
C LYS A 102 1.25 -10.71 -3.10
N HIS A 103 1.12 -12.01 -2.93
CA HIS A 103 0.82 -12.94 -4.01
C HIS A 103 -0.68 -13.25 -4.04
N TYR A 104 -1.28 -13.03 -5.21
CA TYR A 104 -2.66 -13.39 -5.52
C TYR A 104 -2.71 -14.13 -6.85
N GLU A 105 -3.71 -14.98 -7.01
CA GLU A 105 -4.04 -15.68 -8.24
C GLU A 105 -5.25 -15.04 -8.93
N GLU A 106 -5.42 -15.31 -10.23
CA GLU A 106 -6.62 -14.87 -10.96
C GLU A 106 -7.88 -15.48 -10.34
N LYS A 107 -8.96 -14.68 -10.30
CA LYS A 107 -10.26 -14.96 -9.66
C LYS A 107 -10.25 -14.91 -8.14
N ASP A 108 -9.11 -14.61 -7.51
CA ASP A 108 -9.09 -14.33 -6.08
C ASP A 108 -9.89 -13.06 -5.79
N LYS A 109 -10.67 -13.10 -4.70
CA LYS A 109 -11.25 -11.89 -4.11
C LYS A 109 -10.28 -11.34 -3.09
N ALA A 110 -9.87 -10.10 -3.27
CA ALA A 110 -8.87 -9.45 -2.45
C ALA A 110 -9.39 -8.13 -1.88
N GLU A 111 -8.97 -7.84 -0.65
CA GLU A 111 -9.12 -6.56 0.01
C GLU A 111 -7.75 -5.90 0.14
N PHE A 112 -7.66 -4.66 -0.31
CA PHE A 112 -6.44 -3.86 -0.30
C PHE A 112 -6.61 -2.64 0.58
N THR A 113 -5.66 -2.40 1.46
CA THR A 113 -5.42 -1.06 2.00
C THR A 113 -4.41 -0.39 1.08
N ALA A 114 -4.86 0.62 0.33
CA ALA A 114 -4.09 1.16 -0.77
C ALA A 114 -4.15 2.69 -0.85
N CYS A 115 -3.13 3.27 -1.47
CA CYS A 115 -3.11 4.68 -1.83
C CYS A 115 -3.14 4.80 -3.36
N VAL A 116 -3.81 5.82 -3.90
CA VAL A 116 -3.66 6.16 -5.32
C VAL A 116 -2.24 6.67 -5.53
N LEU A 117 -1.49 5.98 -6.39
CA LEU A 117 -0.13 6.38 -6.79
C LEU A 117 -0.21 7.41 -7.91
N MET A 118 -0.83 7.05 -9.04
CA MET A 118 -0.94 7.89 -10.23
C MET A 118 -1.98 7.36 -11.23
N ASP A 119 -2.30 8.17 -12.24
CA ASP A 119 -3.12 7.79 -13.38
C ASP A 119 -2.38 7.97 -14.72
N SER A 120 -2.98 7.44 -15.80
CA SER A 120 -2.42 7.47 -17.17
C SER A 120 -2.00 8.84 -17.73
N ARG A 121 -2.44 9.94 -17.13
CA ARG A 121 -2.14 11.32 -17.56
C ARG A 121 -1.01 11.96 -16.76
N ASP A 122 -0.62 11.35 -15.63
CA ASP A 122 0.46 11.85 -14.80
C ASP A 122 1.82 11.60 -15.45
N LYS A 123 2.78 12.48 -15.14
CA LYS A 123 4.20 12.19 -15.32
C LYS A 123 4.74 11.67 -13.99
N VAL A 124 5.72 10.75 -14.04
CA VAL A 124 6.39 10.30 -12.82
C VAL A 124 7.12 11.49 -12.17
N GLY A 125 6.66 11.87 -10.98
CA GLY A 125 7.21 12.91 -10.13
C GLY A 125 7.87 12.35 -8.87
N ASN A 126 8.52 13.23 -8.11
CA ASN A 126 9.23 12.85 -6.89
C ASN A 126 8.28 12.31 -5.82
N ASP A 127 7.06 12.83 -5.75
CA ASP A 127 6.00 12.39 -4.83
C ASP A 127 5.56 10.95 -5.12
N GLN A 128 5.40 10.56 -6.39
CA GLN A 128 5.11 9.15 -6.74
C GLN A 128 6.27 8.23 -6.37
N VAL A 129 7.50 8.65 -6.65
CA VAL A 129 8.71 7.86 -6.33
C VAL A 129 8.85 7.67 -4.82
N LEU A 130 8.65 8.73 -4.04
CA LEU A 130 8.71 8.66 -2.57
C LEU A 130 7.60 7.77 -1.98
N LEU A 131 6.40 7.79 -2.56
CA LEU A 131 5.31 6.93 -2.11
C LEU A 131 5.58 5.47 -2.45
N TYR A 132 6.08 5.18 -3.67
CA TYR A 132 6.51 3.84 -4.06
C TYR A 132 7.55 3.30 -3.09
N ASP A 133 8.60 4.07 -2.87
CA ASP A 133 9.73 3.64 -2.05
C ASP A 133 9.33 3.43 -0.58
N ARG A 134 8.50 4.34 -0.03
CA ARG A 134 8.00 4.22 1.34
C ARG A 134 7.27 2.91 1.59
N HIS A 135 6.53 2.38 0.62
CA HIS A 135 5.63 1.25 0.87
C HIS A 135 6.10 -0.07 0.25
N ILE A 136 6.84 -0.05 -0.86
CA ILE A 136 7.44 -1.25 -1.43
C ILE A 136 8.81 -1.51 -0.81
N SER A 137 9.71 -0.52 -0.87
CA SER A 137 11.10 -0.71 -0.43
C SER A 137 11.23 -0.84 1.09
N ALA A 138 10.41 -0.13 1.88
CA ALA A 138 10.42 -0.28 3.34
C ALA A 138 9.91 -1.66 3.80
N LYS A 139 8.86 -2.20 3.15
CA LYS A 139 8.40 -3.59 3.41
C LYS A 139 9.45 -4.63 3.04
N GLN A 140 10.41 -4.25 2.19
CA GLN A 140 11.52 -5.08 1.76
C GLN A 140 12.80 -4.85 2.61
N GLY A 141 12.72 -4.08 3.70
CA GLY A 141 13.83 -3.86 4.65
C GLY A 141 14.92 -2.89 4.17
N LEU A 142 14.62 -2.05 3.18
CA LEU A 142 15.58 -1.07 2.64
C LEU A 142 15.49 0.27 3.40
N THR A 143 16.64 0.86 3.73
CA THR A 143 16.77 2.07 4.58
C THR A 143 16.91 3.38 3.78
N SER A 144 16.88 3.33 2.45
CA SER A 144 17.05 4.50 1.58
C SER A 144 16.21 4.37 0.31
N PRO A 145 15.85 5.51 -0.35
CA PRO A 145 15.15 5.45 -1.60
C PRO A 145 15.93 4.70 -2.66
N SER A 146 15.45 3.50 -2.92
CA SER A 146 16.07 2.48 -3.75
C SER A 146 15.49 2.49 -5.16
N TYR A 147 14.33 3.13 -5.30
CA TYR A 147 13.65 3.29 -6.57
C TYR A 147 13.86 4.70 -7.13
N SER A 148 14.33 4.78 -8.38
CA SER A 148 14.45 6.05 -9.09
C SER A 148 13.22 6.32 -9.96
N LYS A 149 13.04 7.58 -10.35
CA LYS A 149 12.05 7.98 -11.37
C LYS A 149 12.14 7.12 -12.62
N PHE A 150 13.35 6.85 -13.12
CA PHE A 150 13.55 6.05 -14.33
C PHE A 150 13.08 4.60 -14.15
N MET A 151 13.27 4.03 -12.97
CA MET A 151 12.81 2.66 -12.68
C MET A 151 11.28 2.58 -12.64
N LEU A 152 10.61 3.58 -12.07
CA LEU A 152 9.14 3.63 -12.07
C LEU A 152 8.58 3.87 -13.46
N GLU A 153 9.19 4.74 -14.25
CA GLU A 153 8.82 4.90 -15.66
C GLU A 153 9.02 3.61 -16.46
N ASP A 154 10.08 2.85 -16.18
CA ASP A 154 10.37 1.60 -16.87
C ASP A 154 9.41 0.47 -16.46
N LEU A 155 9.08 0.35 -15.17
CA LEU A 155 8.05 -0.55 -14.65
C LEU A 155 6.70 -0.30 -15.36
N LEU A 156 6.28 0.96 -15.43
CA LEU A 156 5.00 1.35 -16.06
C LEU A 156 4.99 1.07 -17.57
N LYS A 157 6.14 1.12 -18.25
CA LYS A 157 6.25 0.76 -19.67
C LYS A 157 6.23 -0.74 -19.92
N ARG A 158 6.75 -1.52 -18.97
CA ARG A 158 6.81 -2.99 -19.05
C ARG A 158 5.49 -3.66 -18.68
N ALA A 159 4.72 -3.03 -17.78
CA ALA A 159 3.39 -3.51 -17.42
C ALA A 159 2.38 -3.33 -18.56
N ASP A 160 1.56 -4.36 -18.82
CA ASP A 160 0.50 -4.31 -19.84
C ASP A 160 -0.72 -3.53 -19.31
N LEU A 161 -0.56 -2.21 -19.19
CA LEU A 161 -1.61 -1.29 -18.76
C LEU A 161 -2.46 -0.84 -19.96
N GLY A 162 -3.76 -0.69 -19.74
CA GLY A 162 -4.68 -0.16 -20.74
C GLY A 162 -4.34 1.28 -21.16
N LYS A 163 -5.11 1.87 -22.08
CA LYS A 163 -4.88 3.28 -22.49
C LYS A 163 -5.20 4.30 -21.40
N THR A 164 -6.23 4.02 -20.61
CA THR A 164 -6.67 4.84 -19.48
C THR A 164 -6.65 3.96 -18.24
N TRP A 165 -5.94 4.38 -17.22
CA TRP A 165 -5.75 3.57 -16.01
C TRP A 165 -5.52 4.45 -14.78
N VAL A 166 -5.79 3.88 -13.61
CA VAL A 166 -5.39 4.38 -12.30
C VAL A 166 -4.63 3.26 -11.60
N LEU A 167 -3.45 3.58 -11.09
CA LEU A 167 -2.57 2.67 -10.36
C LEU A 167 -2.62 3.01 -8.87
N LEU A 168 -2.95 2.01 -8.08
CA LEU A 168 -2.89 2.04 -6.63
C LEU A 168 -1.66 1.27 -6.15
N ILE A 169 -1.14 1.65 -5.00
CA ILE A 169 -0.09 0.94 -4.28
C ILE A 169 -0.70 0.31 -3.03
N ASP A 170 -0.52 -1.00 -2.86
CA ASP A 170 -0.92 -1.73 -1.65
C ASP A 170 0.00 -1.34 -0.48
N VAL A 171 -0.51 -0.46 0.37
CA VAL A 171 0.22 0.07 1.52
C VAL A 171 0.03 -0.78 2.77
N GLY A 172 -0.78 -1.85 2.71
CA GLY A 172 -1.25 -2.62 3.87
C GLY A 172 -0.24 -2.75 5.00
N VAL A 173 -0.68 -2.38 6.21
CA VAL A 173 0.10 -2.53 7.45
C VAL A 173 0.23 -4.02 7.71
N GLU A 174 1.45 -4.54 7.76
CA GLU A 174 1.66 -5.81 8.46
C GLU A 174 1.31 -5.53 9.91
N GLY A 175 0.13 -5.98 10.34
CA GLY A 175 -0.17 -6.02 11.76
C GLY A 175 0.95 -6.84 12.40
N ASN A 176 1.63 -6.25 13.38
CA ASN A 176 2.40 -7.01 14.35
C ASN A 176 1.44 -8.04 14.94
N HIS A 177 1.47 -9.27 14.42
CA HIS A 177 1.04 -10.42 15.18
C HIS A 177 2.11 -10.64 16.25
N GLU A 178 2.01 -9.85 17.33
CA GLU A 178 2.58 -10.25 18.62
C GLU A 178 1.84 -11.54 19.02
N ASN A 179 2.57 -12.65 19.02
CA ASN A 179 2.18 -13.90 19.65
C ASN A 179 2.15 -13.75 21.18
#